data_AF-A0A0P7YXZ9-F1
#
_entry.id   AF-A0A0P7YXZ9-F1
#
_cell.length_a   1.000
_cell.length_b   1.000
_cell.length_c   1.000
_cell.angle_alpha   90.00
_cell.angle_beta   90.00
_cell.angle_gamma   90.00
#
_symmetry.space_group_name_H-M   'P 1'
#
loop_
_entity.id
_entity.type
_entity.pdbx_description
1 polymer ?
#
loop_
_entity_poly.entity_id
_entity_poly.type
_entity_poly.pdbx_seq_one_letter_code
_entity_poly.pdbx_strand_id
1 'polypeptide(L)' 'METYTLLRAFADSWHLLFMFCFFIGVFVYILRPGGKKVHRDTANMIFRNDDKPAAPDNRQRHAGHADLREAE' A
#
# COMPACT_ATOMS: atom_id res chain seq x y z
N MET A 1 23.45 51.22 -0.75
CA MET A 1 22.76 50.16 0.04
C MET A 1 21.80 49.31 -0.80
N GLU A 2 21.57 49.62 -2.08
CA GLU A 2 20.67 48.88 -2.98
C GLU A 2 20.99 47.38 -3.12
N THR A 3 22.26 47.03 -3.32
CA THR A 3 22.68 45.64 -3.56
C THR A 3 22.49 44.74 -2.34
N TYR A 4 22.72 45.26 -1.13
CA TYR A 4 22.54 44.51 0.12
C TYR A 4 21.07 44.21 0.38
N THR A 5 20.19 45.19 0.15
CA THR A 5 18.73 45.03 0.28
C THR A 5 18.20 43.96 -0.68
N LEU A 6 18.66 43.96 -1.93
CA LEU A 6 18.28 42.93 -2.91
C LEU A 6 18.74 41.52 -2.49
N LEU A 7 20.01 41.39 -2.10
CA LEU A 7 20.56 40.10 -1.65
C LEU A 7 19.85 39.57 -0.40
N ARG A 8 19.49 40.47 0.53
CA ARG A 8 18.76 40.14 1.74
C ARG A 8 17.32 39.70 1.45
N ALA A 9 16.60 40.42 0.59
CA ALA A 9 15.23 40.07 0.22
C ALA A 9 15.16 38.69 -0.45
N PHE A 10 16.16 38.37 -1.28
CA PHE A 10 16.31 37.03 -1.84
C PHE A 10 16.58 35.98 -0.75
N ALA A 11 17.51 36.25 0.18
CA ALA A 11 17.83 35.33 1.27
C ALA A 11 16.64 35.06 2.21
N ASP A 12 15.85 36.09 2.54
CA ASP A 12 14.67 35.93 3.41
C ASP A 12 13.53 35.13 2.74
N SER A 13 13.52 34.99 1.40
CA SER A 13 12.48 34.24 0.67
C SER A 13 12.61 32.70 0.75
N TRP A 14 13.67 32.18 1.38
CA TRP A 14 13.90 30.74 1.62
C TRP A 14 12.72 30.04 2.30
N HIS A 15 12.11 30.66 3.31
CA HIS A 15 11.08 30.00 4.11
C HIS A 15 9.79 29.79 3.30
N LEU A 16 9.43 30.79 2.48
CA LEU A 16 8.32 30.71 1.54
C LEU A 16 8.58 29.62 0.49
N LEU A 17 9.81 29.54 -0.03
CA LEU A 17 10.20 28.49 -0.98
C LEU A 17 10.08 27.09 -0.36
N PHE A 18 10.53 26.92 0.89
CA PHE A 18 10.45 25.63 1.58
C PHE A 18 9.00 25.15 1.74
N MET A 19 8.09 26.02 2.19
CA MET A 19 6.66 25.68 2.32
C MET A 19 6.02 25.34 0.97
N PHE A 20 6.36 26.08 -0.08
CA PHE A 20 5.90 25.81 -1.44
C PHE A 20 6.39 24.46 -1.98
N CYS A 21 7.68 24.16 -1.81
CA CYS A 21 8.26 22.87 -2.19
C CYS A 21 7.67 21.72 -1.37
N PHE A 22 7.46 21.91 -0.06
CA PHE A 22 6.81 20.92 0.80
C PHE A 22 5.40 20.61 0.33
N PHE A 23 4.61 21.64 0.02
CA PHE A 23 3.26 21.49 -0.53
C PHE A 23 3.27 20.66 -1.82
N ILE A 24 4.13 21.00 -2.78
CA ILE A 24 4.29 20.20 -4.01
C ILE A 24 4.74 18.77 -3.68
N GLY A 25 5.64 18.60 -2.71
CA GLY A 25 6.09 17.30 -2.24
C GLY A 25 4.94 16.40 -1.77
N VAL A 26 3.96 16.96 -1.05
CA VAL A 26 2.74 16.24 -0.63
C VAL A 26 1.88 15.86 -1.84
N PHE A 27 1.71 16.75 -2.82
CA PHE A 27 0.99 16.44 -4.05
C PHE A 27 1.67 15.29 -4.82
N VAL A 28 2.98 15.34 -4.99
CA VAL A 28 3.75 14.27 -5.63
C VAL A 28 3.66 12.95 -4.85
N TYR A 29 3.66 13.02 -3.51
CA TYR A 29 3.48 11.84 -2.66
C TYR A 29 2.09 11.20 -2.84
N ILE A 30 1.02 11.99 -2.93
CA ILE A 30 -0.34 11.49 -3.18
C ILE A 30 -0.47 10.92 -4.59
N LEU A 31 0.12 11.59 -5.58
CA LEU A 31 0.14 11.13 -6.96
C LEU A 31 1.07 9.92 -7.17
N ARG A 32 1.93 9.56 -6.20
CA ARG A 32 2.81 8.39 -6.28
C ARG A 32 1.94 7.13 -6.39
N PRO A 33 1.91 6.46 -7.56
CA PRO A 33 0.97 5.39 -7.82
C PRO A 33 1.53 4.06 -7.29
N GLY A 34 1.84 4.01 -5.99
CA GLY A 34 2.41 2.84 -5.30
C GLY A 34 1.38 1.78 -4.88
N GLY A 35 0.10 2.15 -4.79
CA GLY A 35 -0.98 1.26 -4.32
C GLY A 35 -1.52 0.27 -5.35
N LYS A 36 -1.07 0.34 -6.61
CA LYS A 36 -1.61 -0.46 -7.74
C LYS A 36 -1.44 -1.97 -7.60
N LYS A 37 -0.67 -2.46 -6.62
CA LYS A 37 -0.52 -3.89 -6.33
C LYS A 37 -1.47 -4.39 -5.25
N VAL A 38 -1.79 -3.59 -4.23
CA VAL A 38 -2.66 -4.01 -3.11
C VAL A 38 -4.14 -3.96 -3.50
N HIS A 39 -4.58 -2.94 -4.26
CA HIS A 39 -5.98 -2.85 -4.69
C HIS A 39 -6.43 -3.99 -5.62
N ARG A 40 -5.50 -4.57 -6.39
CA ARG A 40 -5.79 -5.75 -7.23
C ARG A 40 -5.96 -7.03 -6.40
N ASP A 41 -5.30 -7.12 -5.26
CA ASP A 41 -5.36 -8.30 -4.37
C ASP A 41 -6.66 -8.29 -3.54
N THR A 42 -7.06 -7.13 -3.02
CA THR A 42 -8.35 -6.97 -2.32
C THR A 42 -9.54 -7.16 -3.25
N ALA A 43 -9.50 -6.61 -4.48
CA ALA A 43 -10.57 -6.80 -5.45
C ALA A 43 -10.72 -8.27 -5.87
N ASN A 44 -9.60 -9.02 -5.96
CA ASN A 44 -9.64 -10.44 -6.25
C ASN A 44 -9.96 -11.32 -5.04
N MET A 45 -10.09 -10.80 -3.82
CA MET A 45 -10.38 -11.63 -2.64
C MET A 45 -11.73 -12.35 -2.76
N ILE A 46 -12.73 -11.69 -3.36
CA ILE A 46 -14.09 -12.24 -3.51
C ILE A 46 -14.22 -13.11 -4.78
N PHE A 47 -13.46 -12.78 -5.84
CA PHE A 47 -13.49 -13.50 -7.12
C PHE A 47 -12.41 -14.59 -7.28
N ARG A 48 -11.48 -14.71 -6.32
CA ARG A 48 -10.37 -15.69 -6.38
C ARG A 48 -10.84 -17.15 -6.45
N ASN A 49 -12.08 -17.42 -6.05
CA ASN A 49 -12.69 -18.74 -6.09
C ASN A 49 -13.72 -18.93 -7.23
N ASP A 50 -13.87 -17.93 -8.10
CA ASP A 50 -14.86 -17.94 -9.19
C ASP A 50 -14.35 -18.74 -10.41
N ASP A 51 -13.06 -18.58 -10.76
CA ASP A 51 -12.46 -19.27 -11.93
C ASP A 51 -11.98 -20.71 -11.66
N LYS A 52 -11.74 -21.09 -10.39
CA LYS A 52 -11.36 -22.46 -10.04
C LYS A 52 -12.01 -22.85 -8.71
N PRO A 53 -12.83 -23.92 -8.68
CA PRO A 53 -13.32 -24.45 -7.41
C PRO A 53 -12.11 -24.79 -6.55
N ALA A 54 -12.12 -24.34 -5.29
CA ALA A 54 -11.11 -24.71 -4.32
C ALA A 54 -10.96 -26.24 -4.34
N ALA A 55 -9.76 -26.71 -4.70
CA ALA A 55 -9.47 -28.14 -4.67
C ALA A 55 -9.83 -28.65 -3.27
N PRO A 56 -10.60 -29.74 -3.15
CA PRO A 56 -11.02 -30.24 -1.85
C PRO A 56 -9.77 -30.49 -1.00
N ASP A 57 -9.70 -29.82 0.15
CA ASP A 57 -8.64 -30.01 1.13
C ASP A 57 -8.72 -31.45 1.66
N ASN A 58 -7.98 -32.35 1.01
CA ASN A 58 -7.95 -33.77 1.34
C ASN A 58 -7.18 -34.06 2.66
N ARG A 59 -6.72 -33.03 3.38
CA ARG A 59 -6.08 -33.21 4.68
C ARG A 59 -7.05 -33.45 5.83
N GLN A 60 -8.32 -33.08 5.70
CA GLN A 60 -9.32 -33.34 6.75
C GLN A 60 -9.90 -34.76 6.72
N ARG A 61 -9.79 -35.48 5.60
CA ARG A 61 -10.42 -36.81 5.43
C ARG A 61 -9.69 -37.96 6.11
N HIS A 62 -8.42 -37.78 6.50
CA HIS A 62 -7.61 -38.84 7.13
C HIS A 62 -7.53 -38.77 8.66
N ALA A 63 -7.87 -37.64 9.28
CA ALA A 63 -7.84 -37.52 10.75
C ALA A 63 -9.05 -38.18 11.42
N GLY A 64 -10.21 -38.26 10.75
CA GLY A 64 -11.45 -38.77 11.34
C GLY A 64 -11.64 -40.29 11.31
N HIS A 65 -10.79 -41.04 10.59
CA HIS A 65 -10.93 -42.50 10.46
C HIS A 65 -9.95 -43.32 11.30
N ALA A 66 -8.91 -42.69 11.88
CA ALA A 66 -8.00 -43.37 12.80
C ALA A 66 -8.66 -43.57 14.18
N ASP A 67 -9.39 -42.56 14.66
CA ASP A 67 -10.02 -42.54 15.99
C ASP A 67 -11.18 -43.54 16.12
N LEU A 68 -11.84 -43.88 15.00
CA LEU A 68 -13.00 -44.79 14.99
C LEU A 68 -12.60 -46.28 14.98
N ARG A 69 -11.33 -46.61 14.70
CA ARG A 69 -10.83 -48.00 14.68
C ARG A 69 -10.13 -48.43 15.96
N GLU A 70 -9.78 -47.48 16.81
CA GLU A 70 -9.20 -47.74 18.13
C GLU A 70 -10.27 -47.95 19.22
N ALA A 71 -11.55 -47.80 18.86
CA ALA A 71 -12.70 -47.91 19.76
C ALA A 71 -13.51 -49.23 19.62
N GLU A 72 -13.03 -50.21 18.82
CA GLU A 72 -13.60 -51.57 18.73
C GLU A 72 -12.76 -52.60 19.48
#